data_AF-A0A951N0E2-F1
#
_entry.id   AF-A0A951N0E2-F1
#
_cell.length_a   1.000
_cell.length_b   1.000
_cell.length_c   1.000
_cell.angle_alpha   90.00
_cell.angle_beta   90.00
_cell.angle_gamma   90.00
#
_symmetry.space_group_name_H-M   'P 1'
#
loop_
_entity.id
_entity.type
_entity.pdbx_description
1 polymer ?
#
loop_
_entity_poly.entity_id
_entity_poly.type
_entity_poly.pdbx_seq_one_letter_code
_entity_poly.pdbx_strand_id
1 'polypeptide(L)'
;MVLPVNYVPVAFLSMAAALGVGNGAVFALVGTRAPATKVGAVTGFVGAAGGLGGFFPPLVMGAVFEATSSYAIGLALLCLTALTGMAYTYRRFARNASSAAPG
;
A
#
# COMPACT_ATOMS: atom_id res chain seq x y z
N MET A 1 30.70 2.16 -9.29
CA MET A 1 30.36 3.27 -8.37
C MET A 1 29.51 2.68 -7.25
N VAL A 2 30.19 2.17 -6.21
CA VAL A 2 29.62 1.38 -5.12
C VAL A 2 29.18 2.34 -4.03
N LEU A 3 27.86 2.51 -3.84
CA LEU A 3 27.35 3.21 -2.66
C LEU A 3 27.65 2.36 -1.40
N PRO A 4 27.99 2.99 -0.26
CA PRO A 4 28.38 2.29 0.96
C PRO A 4 27.27 1.35 1.45
N VAL A 5 27.55 0.05 1.40
CA VAL A 5 26.65 -1.07 1.74
C VAL A 5 26.15 -1.08 3.19
N ASN A 6 26.69 -0.21 4.05
CA ASN A 6 26.38 -0.16 5.47
C ASN A 6 24.98 0.38 5.80
N TYR A 7 24.37 1.17 4.90
CA TYR A 7 23.03 1.75 5.11
C TYR A 7 21.90 0.87 4.55
N VAL A 8 22.24 -0.14 3.74
CA VAL A 8 21.26 -1.02 3.09
C VAL A 8 20.39 -1.74 4.13
N PRO A 9 20.94 -2.38 5.19
CA PRO A 9 20.10 -3.05 6.18
C PRO A 9 19.16 -2.10 6.91
N VAL A 10 19.63 -0.89 7.23
CA VAL A 10 18.82 0.14 7.90
C VAL A 10 17.67 0.60 7.00
N ALA A 11 17.94 0.82 5.70
CA ALA A 11 16.93 1.18 4.72
C ALA A 11 15.88 0.06 4.53
N PHE A 12 16.31 -1.20 4.40
CA PHE A 12 15.40 -2.33 4.26
C PHE A 12 14.57 -2.58 5.53
N LEU A 13 15.19 -2.46 6.71
CA LEU A 13 14.49 -2.69 7.98
C LEU A 13 13.47 -1.59 8.27
N SER A 14 13.82 -0.32 8.01
CA SER A 14 12.89 0.80 8.13
C SER A 14 11.72 0.69 7.15
N MET A 15 11.98 0.30 5.89
CA MET A 15 10.93 0.04 4.90
C MET A 15 10.03 -1.13 5.34
N ALA A 16 10.62 -2.25 5.77
CA ALA A 16 9.89 -3.43 6.22
C ALA A 16 9.02 -3.11 7.44
N ALA A 17 9.54 -2.34 8.41
CA ALA A 17 8.78 -1.90 9.57
C ALA A 17 7.61 -0.99 9.18
N ALA A 18 7.86 0.03 8.34
CA ALA A 18 6.81 0.95 7.90
C ALA A 18 5.69 0.23 7.11
N LEU A 19 6.07 -0.66 6.19
CA LEU A 19 5.13 -1.46 5.41
C LEU A 19 4.36 -2.46 6.29
N GLY A 20 5.05 -3.11 7.23
CA GLY A 20 4.44 -4.05 8.17
C GLY A 20 3.41 -3.38 9.08
N VAL A 21 3.75 -2.23 9.66
CA VAL A 21 2.83 -1.45 10.50
C VAL A 21 1.64 -0.94 9.68
N GLY A 22 1.88 -0.44 8.46
CA GLY A 22 0.81 0.00 7.58
C GLY A 22 -0.20 -1.11 7.27
N ASN A 23 0.27 -2.29 6.86
CA ASN A 23 -0.60 -3.44 6.61
C ASN A 23 -1.33 -3.89 7.89
N GLY A 24 -0.63 -3.96 9.03
CA GLY A 24 -1.22 -4.33 10.31
C GLY A 24 -2.33 -3.37 10.76
N ALA A 25 -2.13 -2.07 10.60
CA ALA A 25 -3.12 -1.05 10.92
C ALA A 25 -4.38 -1.16 10.06
N VAL A 26 -4.24 -1.45 8.75
CA VAL A 26 -5.38 -1.66 7.85
C VAL A 26 -6.15 -2.92 8.23
N PHE A 27 -5.48 -4.03 8.52
CA PHE A 27 -6.15 -5.27 8.95
C PHE A 27 -6.85 -5.11 10.31
N ALA A 28 -6.25 -4.36 11.25
CA ALA A 28 -6.89 -4.02 12.52
C ALA A 28 -8.15 -3.15 12.30
N LEU A 29 -8.08 -2.15 11.41
CA LEU A 29 -9.23 -1.32 11.05
C LEU A 29 -10.35 -2.16 10.42
N VAL A 30 -10.02 -3.12 9.55
CA VAL A 30 -11.00 -4.04 8.97
C VAL A 30 -11.66 -4.89 10.06
N GLY A 31 -10.88 -5.39 11.02
CA GLY A 31 -11.41 -6.16 12.16
C GLY A 31 -12.41 -5.37 13.01
N THR A 32 -12.17 -4.08 13.24
CA THR A 32 -13.10 -3.21 14.00
C THR A 32 -14.35 -2.78 13.20
N ARG A 33 -14.26 -2.73 11.87
CA ARG A 33 -15.37 -2.34 10.99
C ARG A 33 -16.24 -3.53 10.55
N ALA A 34 -15.71 -4.75 10.63
CA ALA A 34 -16.45 -5.95 10.27
C ALA A 34 -17.40 -6.38 11.42
N PRO A 35 -18.62 -6.85 11.09
CA PRO A 35 -19.52 -7.40 12.10
C PRO A 35 -18.90 -8.66 12.73
N ALA A 36 -19.04 -8.80 14.05
CA ALA A 36 -18.38 -9.87 14.83
C ALA A 36 -18.67 -11.29 14.31
N THR A 37 -19.86 -11.51 13.75
CA THR A 37 -20.25 -12.81 13.18
C THR A 37 -19.61 -13.13 11.84
N LYS A 38 -19.00 -12.15 11.15
CA LYS A 38 -18.39 -12.30 9.81
C LYS A 38 -16.95 -11.82 9.72
N VAL A 39 -16.30 -11.51 10.84
CA VAL A 39 -14.93 -10.97 10.84
C VAL A 39 -13.95 -11.85 10.06
N GLY A 40 -14.04 -13.18 10.19
CA GLY A 40 -13.19 -14.12 9.46
C GLY A 40 -13.43 -14.14 7.94
N ALA A 41 -14.69 -14.01 7.50
CA ALA A 41 -15.02 -13.95 6.08
C ALA A 41 -14.56 -12.62 5.45
N VAL A 42 -14.72 -11.51 6.17
CA VAL A 42 -14.33 -10.17 5.70
C VAL A 42 -12.80 -10.04 5.66
N THR A 43 -12.08 -10.48 6.71
CA THR A 43 -10.62 -10.44 6.71
C THR A 43 -10.02 -11.41 5.70
N GLY A 44 -10.64 -12.58 5.49
CA GLY A 44 -10.27 -13.53 4.44
C GLY A 44 -10.41 -12.93 3.04
N PHE A 45 -11.53 -12.27 2.74
CA PHE A 45 -11.73 -11.59 1.46
C PHE A 45 -10.72 -10.44 1.25
N VAL A 46 -10.52 -9.60 2.28
CA VAL A 46 -9.54 -8.50 2.23
C VAL A 46 -8.12 -9.05 2.05
N GLY A 47 -7.79 -10.17 2.70
CA GLY A 47 -6.51 -10.86 2.51
C GLY A 47 -6.32 -11.36 1.08
N ALA A 48 -7.33 -12.00 0.50
CA ALA A 48 -7.30 -12.48 -0.88
C ALA A 48 -7.17 -11.33 -1.90
N ALA A 49 -7.94 -10.24 -1.71
CA ALA A 49 -7.84 -9.04 -2.52
C ALA A 49 -6.47 -8.36 -2.38
N GLY A 50 -5.91 -8.32 -1.16
CA GLY A 50 -4.57 -7.81 -0.88
C GLY A 50 -3.47 -8.64 -1.54
N GLY A 51 -3.62 -9.97 -1.57
CA GLY A 51 -2.72 -10.89 -2.28
C GLY A 51 -2.71 -10.64 -3.79
N LEU A 52 -3.89 -10.52 -4.42
CA LEU A 52 -4.01 -10.14 -5.84
C LEU A 52 -3.42 -8.75 -6.12
N GLY A 53 -3.67 -7.78 -5.25
CA GLY A 53 -3.10 -6.44 -5.35
C GLY A 53 -1.57 -6.42 -5.26
N GLY A 54 -0.97 -7.32 -4.47
CA GLY A 54 0.49 -7.47 -4.36
C GLY A 54 1.18 -7.96 -5.63
N PHE A 55 0.45 -8.63 -6.52
CA PHE A 55 0.94 -9.04 -7.84
C PHE A 55 0.79 -7.95 -8.92
N PHE A 56 0.05 -6.88 -8.65
CA PHE A 56 -0.13 -5.79 -9.61
C PHE A 56 1.20 -5.08 -9.99
N PRO A 57 2.10 -4.74 -9.04
CA PRO A 57 3.39 -4.14 -9.36
C PRO A 57 4.27 -4.96 -10.34
N PRO A 58 4.53 -6.27 -10.13
CA PRO A 58 5.32 -7.04 -11.09
C PRO A 58 4.59 -7.25 -12.42
N LEU A 59 3.26 -7.34 -12.42
CA LEU A 59 2.48 -7.53 -13.66
C LEU A 59 2.50 -6.29 -14.56
N VAL A 60 2.38 -5.09 -13.96
CA VAL A 60 2.55 -3.81 -14.68
C VAL A 60 4.00 -3.64 -15.13
N MET A 61 4.99 -3.97 -14.31
CA MET A 61 6.38 -3.92 -14.73
C MET A 61 6.68 -4.86 -15.90
N GLY A 62 6.18 -6.10 -15.87
CA GLY A 62 6.35 -7.06 -16.95
C GLY A 62 5.72 -6.57 -18.26
N ALA A 63 4.47 -6.11 -18.22
CA ALA A 63 3.77 -5.61 -19.40
C ALA A 63 4.44 -4.37 -20.02
N VAL A 64 4.93 -3.44 -19.17
CA VAL A 64 5.61 -2.23 -19.63
C VAL A 64 7.03 -2.54 -20.13
N PHE A 65 7.71 -3.51 -19.51
CA PHE A 65 9.03 -3.96 -19.91
C PHE A 65 9.02 -4.63 -21.29
N GLU A 66 8.00 -5.46 -21.58
CA GLU A 66 7.82 -6.02 -22.93
C GLU A 66 7.62 -4.95 -24.01
N ALA A 67 6.94 -3.84 -23.69
CA ALA A 67 6.67 -2.78 -24.65
C ALA A 67 7.83 -1.77 -24.84
N THR A 68 8.68 -1.57 -23.81
CA THR A 68 9.60 -0.41 -23.78
C THR A 68 11.05 -0.77 -23.43
N SER A 69 11.35 -2.02 -23.09
CA SER A 69 12.67 -2.51 -22.64
C SER A 69 13.27 -1.76 -21.42
N SER A 70 12.46 -0.99 -20.68
CA SER A 70 12.90 -0.18 -19.53
C SER A 70 11.94 -0.30 -18.34
N TYR A 71 12.46 -0.72 -17.19
CA TYR A 71 11.72 -0.87 -15.93
C TYR A 71 11.36 0.47 -15.26
N ALA A 72 11.97 1.57 -15.68
CA ALA A 72 11.77 2.89 -15.07
C ALA A 72 10.32 3.39 -15.17
N ILE A 73 9.65 3.09 -16.28
CA ILE A 73 8.26 3.50 -16.52
C ILE A 73 7.29 2.68 -15.65
N GLY A 74 7.57 1.38 -15.47
CA GLY A 74 6.79 0.52 -14.56
C GLY A 74 6.91 0.97 -13.10
N LEU A 75 8.11 1.36 -12.65
CA LEU A 75 8.32 1.97 -11.34
C LEU A 75 7.60 3.32 -11.19
N ALA A 76 7.62 4.17 -12.23
CA ALA A 76 6.94 5.46 -12.20
C ALA A 76 5.41 5.33 -12.08
N LEU A 77 4.80 4.39 -12.81
CA LEU A 77 3.36 4.08 -12.70
C LEU A 77 2.98 3.53 -11.32
N LEU A 78 3.86 2.71 -10.73
CA LEU A 78 3.66 2.20 -9.38
C LEU A 78 3.71 3.32 -8.33
N CYS A 79 4.69 4.22 -8.44
CA CYS A 79 4.75 5.43 -7.60
C CYS A 79 3.49 6.28 -7.75
N LEU A 80 2.97 6.44 -8.97
CA LEU A 80 1.73 7.19 -9.21
C LEU A 80 0.52 6.50 -8.55
N THR A 81 0.46 5.17 -8.57
CA THR A 81 -0.58 4.38 -7.91
C THR A 81 -0.50 4.51 -6.38
N ALA A 82 0.71 4.48 -5.81
CA ALA A 82 0.91 4.73 -4.39
C ALA A 82 0.51 6.17 -4.00
N LEU A 83 0.88 7.17 -4.82
CA LEU A 83 0.52 8.57 -4.61
C LEU A 83 -0.98 8.82 -4.69
N THR A 84 -1.69 8.18 -5.63
CA THR A 84 -3.15 8.28 -5.72
C THR A 84 -3.84 7.64 -4.52
N GLY A 85 -3.36 6.48 -4.05
CA GLY A 85 -3.83 5.86 -2.81
C GLY A 85 -3.60 6.75 -1.57
N MET A 86 -2.42 7.35 -1.47
CA MET A 86 -2.08 8.31 -0.42
C MET A 86 -2.98 9.55 -0.48
N ALA A 87 -3.15 10.15 -1.67
CA ALA A 87 -3.99 11.32 -1.87
C ALA A 87 -5.47 11.04 -1.59
N TYR A 88 -5.98 9.86 -1.95
CA TYR A 88 -7.34 9.45 -1.66
C TYR A 88 -7.55 9.27 -0.14
N THR A 89 -6.62 8.59 0.53
CA THR A 89 -6.66 8.40 2.00
C THR A 89 -6.58 9.74 2.73
N TYR A 90 -5.66 10.61 2.30
CA TYR A 90 -5.50 11.96 2.85
C TYR A 90 -6.75 12.82 2.64
N ARG A 91 -7.34 12.81 1.44
CA ARG A 91 -8.59 13.53 1.14
C ARG A 91 -9.77 13.01 1.94
N ARG A 92 -9.87 11.69 2.16
CA ARG A 92 -10.94 11.08 2.96
C ARG A 92 -10.80 11.46 4.44
N PHE A 93 -9.61 11.38 5.01
CA PHE A 93 -9.37 11.79 6.40
C PHE A 93 -9.49 13.31 6.61
N ALA A 94 -9.04 14.13 5.65
CA ALA A 94 -9.19 15.58 5.71
C ALA A 94 -10.67 16.02 5.66
N ARG A 95 -11.51 15.34 4.86
CA ARG A 95 -12.96 15.59 4.83
C ARG A 95 -13.66 15.19 6.14
N ASN A 96 -13.20 14.11 6.78
CA ASN A 96 -13.72 13.69 8.08
C ASN A 96 -13.35 14.68 9.20
N ALA A 97 -12.25 15.43 9.08
CA ALA A 97 -11.90 16.51 10.01
C ALA A 97 -12.79 17.75 9.83
N SER A 98 -13.27 18.04 8.62
CA SER A 98 -14.22 19.14 8.35
C SER A 98 -15.64 18.86 8.84
N SER A 99 -16.00 17.61 9.15
CA SER A 99 -17.30 17.23 9.72
C SER A 99 -17.33 17.27 11.25
N ALA A 100 -16.20 17.61 11.90
CA ALA A 100 -16.09 17.86 13.34
C ALA A 100 -15.95 19.36 13.64
N ALA A 101 -16.68 20.22 12.91
CA ALA A 101 -16.85 21.60 13.31
C ALA A 101 -17.68 21.64 14.61
N PRO A 102 -17.20 22.26 15.70
CA PRO A 102 -17.95 22.37 16.93
C PRO A 102 -19.15 23.31 16.71
N GLY A 103 -20.34 22.79 16.97
CA GLY A 103 -21.57 23.54 17.20
C GLY A 103 -22.05 23.26 18.62
#